data_AF-A0A0N0NLT0-F1
#
_entry.id   AF-A0A0N0NLT0-F1
#
_cell.length_a   1.000
_cell.length_b   1.000
_cell.length_c   1.000
_cell.angle_alpha   90.00
_cell.angle_beta   90.00
_cell.angle_gamma   90.00
#
_symmetry.space_group_name_H-M   'P 1'
#
loop_
_entity.id
_entity.type
_entity.pdbx_description
1 polymer ?
#
loop_
_entity_poly.entity_id
_entity_poly.type
_entity_poly.pdbx_seq_one_letter_code
_entity_poly.pdbx_strand_id
1 'polypeptide(L)'
;MSGMTSQPSINAIIASLNGGELDTGLNSANVRSLDTYWSQLRLVYSPFEAHLLGPDPTVYEHEIPGGQLTNLIFQATTLGLGAQWLETKKAYEQANMLLGDIVKVTPTSKVVGDLAQFMVSNKLSPEQVVDKAGELDFPGSVYEFLAGEIGQPSFGYPEPLRSKALRDRRKFDKRPGLYLDPIDFEKVRKEIKEKYKSTSETDVASYIMFQKVFEDYQKFIATYGDLSVLPTKFFLNKPEIGEEFHIELEQGKVLILKMLAVGPLSDETGQREVFYELNGEVRVVSVDDKNASVESTSRPKADPGDSSQIGAPMAGVVVEVRAKEGSEVKKGDPIAVLSAMKMEMVVSASHSGKVSDLKVKEGDSVAGSDLICKIAKS
;
A
#
# COMPACT_ATOMS: atom_id res chain seq x y z
N MET A 1 -5.83 3.62 -25.04
CA MET A 1 -5.25 4.07 -23.73
C MET A 1 -4.87 5.56 -23.73
N SER A 2 -5.59 6.43 -24.44
CA SER A 2 -5.22 7.85 -24.66
C SER A 2 -6.38 8.79 -24.35
N GLY A 3 -6.09 10.10 -24.30
CA GLY A 3 -7.05 11.16 -24.06
C GLY A 3 -7.28 11.43 -22.57
N MET A 4 -8.04 12.49 -22.27
CA MET A 4 -8.37 12.90 -20.91
C MET A 4 -7.11 13.29 -20.12
N THR A 5 -6.79 12.55 -19.06
CA THR A 5 -5.56 12.73 -18.26
C THR A 5 -4.37 11.93 -18.80
N SER A 6 -4.57 11.11 -19.85
CA SER A 6 -3.51 10.43 -20.60
C SER A 6 -3.02 11.30 -21.76
N GLN A 7 -2.00 10.83 -22.47
CA GLN A 7 -1.46 11.49 -23.65
C GLN A 7 -2.48 11.55 -24.81
N PRO A 8 -2.28 12.46 -25.79
CA PRO A 8 -3.08 12.50 -27.01
C PRO A 8 -3.12 11.16 -27.75
N SER A 9 -4.19 10.91 -28.51
CA SER A 9 -4.31 9.68 -29.30
C SER A 9 -3.32 9.66 -30.46
N ILE A 10 -2.44 8.67 -30.47
CA ILE A 10 -1.50 8.45 -31.58
C ILE A 10 -2.24 8.17 -32.90
N ASN A 11 -3.38 7.47 -32.86
CA ASN A 11 -4.21 7.23 -34.04
C ASN A 11 -4.76 8.55 -34.61
N ALA A 12 -5.18 9.47 -33.75
CA ALA A 12 -5.67 10.79 -34.17
C ALA A 12 -4.53 11.64 -34.76
N ILE A 13 -3.34 11.61 -34.15
CA ILE A 13 -2.15 12.32 -34.67
C ILE A 13 -1.78 11.79 -36.06
N ILE A 14 -1.66 10.46 -36.22
CA ILE A 14 -1.36 9.84 -37.52
C ILE A 14 -2.38 10.28 -38.57
N ALA A 15 -3.68 10.19 -38.25
CA ALA A 15 -4.73 10.59 -39.18
C ALA A 15 -4.66 12.08 -39.54
N SER A 16 -4.31 12.95 -38.60
CA SER A 16 -4.22 14.40 -38.81
C SER A 16 -3.03 14.85 -39.67
N LEU A 17 -1.95 14.06 -39.69
CA LEU A 17 -0.71 14.38 -40.41
C LEU A 17 -0.53 13.57 -41.70
N ASN A 18 -1.40 12.58 -41.94
CA ASN A 18 -1.30 11.65 -43.05
C ASN A 18 -1.31 12.35 -44.42
N GLY A 19 -0.28 12.10 -45.23
CA GLY A 19 -0.10 12.69 -46.55
C GLY A 19 0.40 14.15 -46.55
N GLY A 20 0.69 14.72 -45.39
CA GLY A 20 1.29 16.05 -45.25
C GLY A 20 2.82 16.03 -45.17
N GLU A 21 3.44 17.21 -45.07
CA GLU A 21 4.90 17.34 -44.92
C GLU A 21 5.44 16.76 -43.61
N LEU A 22 4.59 16.70 -42.58
CA LEU A 22 4.90 16.16 -41.25
C LEU A 22 4.30 14.76 -41.04
N ASP A 23 4.11 13.98 -42.11
CA ASP A 23 3.62 12.61 -41.98
C ASP A 23 4.51 11.81 -41.02
N THR A 24 3.87 11.10 -40.09
CA THR A 24 4.55 10.33 -39.04
C THR A 24 5.36 9.15 -39.57
N GLY A 25 5.03 8.64 -40.77
CA GLY A 25 5.63 7.42 -41.33
C GLY A 25 5.24 6.12 -40.60
N LEU A 26 4.34 6.18 -39.60
CA LEU A 26 3.89 5.02 -38.85
C LEU A 26 2.83 4.23 -39.62
N ASN A 27 2.90 2.90 -39.56
CA ASN A 27 1.88 2.05 -40.17
C ASN A 27 0.59 2.10 -39.35
N SER A 28 -0.41 2.82 -39.86
CA SER A 28 -1.69 3.01 -39.18
C SER A 28 -2.46 1.71 -38.90
N ALA A 29 -2.29 0.66 -39.72
CA ALA A 29 -2.95 -0.63 -39.49
C ALA A 29 -2.37 -1.31 -38.24
N ASN A 30 -1.05 -1.32 -38.09
CA ASN A 30 -0.38 -1.89 -36.92
C ASN A 30 -0.77 -1.15 -35.64
N VAL A 31 -0.85 0.19 -35.70
CA VAL A 31 -1.26 1.01 -34.54
C VAL A 31 -2.72 0.75 -34.14
N ARG A 32 -3.63 0.56 -35.10
CA ARG A 32 -5.02 0.15 -34.82
C ARG A 32 -5.11 -1.24 -34.22
N SER A 33 -4.28 -2.19 -34.65
CA SER A 33 -4.20 -3.53 -34.05
C SER A 33 -3.77 -3.48 -32.59
N LEU A 34 -2.78 -2.64 -32.25
CA LEU A 34 -2.38 -2.41 -30.86
C LEU A 34 -3.52 -1.78 -30.04
N ASP A 35 -4.23 -0.80 -30.58
CA ASP A 35 -5.36 -0.17 -29.89
C ASP A 35 -6.49 -1.17 -29.61
N THR A 36 -6.76 -2.09 -30.54
CA THR A 36 -7.74 -3.17 -30.36
C THR A 36 -7.35 -4.07 -29.18
N TYR A 37 -6.08 -4.50 -29.12
CA TYR A 37 -5.58 -5.30 -28.00
C TYR A 37 -5.74 -4.57 -26.65
N TRP A 38 -5.27 -3.32 -26.57
CA TRP A 38 -5.34 -2.55 -25.34
C TRP A 38 -6.77 -2.20 -24.93
N SER A 39 -7.70 -2.07 -25.88
CA SER A 39 -9.12 -1.83 -25.59
C SER A 39 -9.75 -2.99 -24.82
N GLN A 40 -9.42 -4.23 -25.19
CA GLN A 40 -9.90 -5.42 -24.51
C GLN A 40 -9.21 -5.61 -23.16
N LEU A 41 -7.88 -5.44 -23.11
CA LEU A 41 -7.12 -5.58 -21.87
C LEU A 41 -7.54 -4.56 -20.80
N ARG A 42 -7.89 -3.33 -21.20
CA ARG A 42 -8.38 -2.29 -20.27
C ARG A 42 -9.64 -2.71 -19.51
N LEU A 43 -10.51 -3.54 -20.08
CA LEU A 43 -11.73 -4.03 -19.40
C LEU A 43 -11.40 -4.82 -18.13
N VAL A 44 -10.27 -5.52 -18.11
CA VAL A 44 -9.79 -6.27 -16.94
C VAL A 44 -9.41 -5.33 -15.78
N TYR A 45 -9.01 -4.09 -16.10
CA TYR A 45 -8.66 -3.05 -15.14
C TYR A 45 -9.81 -2.10 -14.81
N SER A 46 -11.05 -2.40 -15.24
CA SER A 46 -12.22 -1.56 -14.98
C SER A 46 -12.45 -1.17 -13.52
N PRO A 47 -12.12 -1.99 -12.49
CA PRO A 47 -12.24 -1.57 -11.09
C PRO A 47 -11.33 -0.39 -10.68
N PHE A 48 -10.31 -0.08 -11.48
CA PHE A 48 -9.36 1.01 -11.22
C PHE A 48 -9.62 2.26 -12.05
N GLU A 49 -10.72 2.31 -12.81
CA GLU A 49 -11.04 3.48 -13.62
C GLU A 49 -11.44 4.67 -12.75
N ALA A 50 -10.88 5.83 -13.06
CA ALA A 50 -11.21 7.09 -12.37
C ALA A 50 -12.58 7.66 -12.79
N HIS A 51 -13.32 6.98 -13.68
CA HIS A 51 -14.64 7.35 -14.19
C HIS A 51 -14.76 8.80 -14.69
N LEU A 52 -13.67 9.36 -15.24
CA LEU A 52 -13.69 10.67 -15.87
C LEU A 52 -14.54 10.63 -17.15
N LEU A 53 -15.65 11.39 -17.18
CA LEU A 53 -16.66 11.31 -18.24
C LEU A 53 -16.37 12.21 -19.46
N GLY A 54 -15.50 13.20 -19.33
CA GLY A 54 -15.12 14.10 -20.42
C GLY A 54 -13.99 15.06 -20.04
N PRO A 55 -13.46 15.82 -21.02
CA PRO A 55 -12.37 16.76 -20.78
C PRO A 55 -12.77 17.79 -19.72
N ASP A 56 -11.83 18.15 -18.84
CA ASP A 56 -12.01 19.21 -17.85
C ASP A 56 -11.33 20.50 -18.33
N PRO A 57 -12.08 21.50 -18.84
CA PRO A 57 -11.50 22.77 -19.28
C PRO A 57 -10.98 23.62 -18.12
N THR A 58 -11.41 23.35 -16.88
CA THR A 58 -10.98 24.13 -15.70
C THR A 58 -9.53 23.84 -15.30
N VAL A 59 -8.86 22.89 -15.97
CA VAL A 59 -7.42 22.63 -15.79
C VAL A 59 -6.56 23.88 -16.02
N TYR A 60 -7.01 24.82 -16.87
CA TYR A 60 -6.31 26.09 -17.10
C TYR A 60 -6.50 27.12 -15.97
N GLU A 61 -7.41 26.85 -15.03
CA GLU A 61 -7.62 27.67 -13.83
C GLU A 61 -6.88 27.05 -12.64
N HIS A 62 -7.19 25.79 -12.32
CA HIS A 62 -6.67 25.14 -11.13
C HIS A 62 -5.32 24.45 -11.31
N GLU A 63 -4.92 24.16 -12.57
CA GLU A 63 -3.62 23.57 -12.91
C GLU A 63 -3.27 22.32 -12.09
N ILE A 64 -4.27 21.46 -11.82
CA ILE A 64 -4.09 20.21 -11.09
C ILE A 64 -3.58 19.17 -12.10
N PRO A 65 -2.37 18.59 -11.91
CA PRO A 65 -1.87 17.56 -12.81
C PRO A 65 -2.74 16.31 -12.81
N GLY A 66 -2.77 15.56 -13.91
CA GLY A 66 -3.69 14.43 -14.12
C GLY A 66 -3.71 13.41 -12.97
N GLY A 67 -2.54 12.93 -12.53
CA GLY A 67 -2.47 11.97 -11.41
C GLY A 67 -2.91 12.56 -10.06
N GLN A 68 -2.69 13.85 -9.83
CA GLN A 68 -3.18 14.53 -8.63
C GLN A 68 -4.70 14.71 -8.67
N LEU A 69 -5.27 14.97 -9.85
CA LEU A 69 -6.72 15.12 -10.03
C LEU A 69 -7.45 13.84 -9.63
N THR A 70 -7.03 12.69 -10.14
CA THR A 70 -7.64 11.40 -9.81
C THR A 70 -7.47 11.05 -8.32
N ASN A 71 -6.31 11.35 -7.74
CA ASN A 71 -6.06 11.14 -6.30
C ASN A 71 -6.96 12.02 -5.43
N LEU A 72 -7.11 13.31 -5.76
CA LEU A 72 -7.97 14.24 -5.03
C LEU A 72 -9.45 13.83 -5.12
N ILE A 73 -9.92 13.35 -6.28
CA ILE A 73 -11.28 12.83 -6.44
C ILE A 73 -11.50 11.60 -5.54
N PHE A 74 -10.55 10.67 -5.54
CA PHE A 74 -10.62 9.48 -4.68
C PHE A 74 -10.66 9.87 -3.20
N GLN A 75 -9.74 10.73 -2.73
CA GLN A 75 -9.69 11.21 -1.36
C GLN A 75 -10.97 11.95 -0.95
N ALA A 76 -11.47 12.86 -1.79
CA ALA A 76 -12.69 13.60 -1.53
C ALA A 76 -13.91 12.67 -1.42
N THR A 77 -13.97 11.63 -2.26
CA THR A 77 -15.03 10.62 -2.20
C THR A 77 -14.95 9.81 -0.90
N THR A 78 -13.76 9.33 -0.52
CA THR A 78 -13.56 8.56 0.72
C THR A 78 -13.87 9.37 1.98
N LEU A 79 -13.55 10.67 1.99
CA LEU A 79 -13.79 11.55 3.14
C LEU A 79 -15.22 12.14 3.18
N GLY A 80 -16.10 11.79 2.24
CA GLY A 80 -17.45 12.35 2.15
C GLY A 80 -17.49 13.82 1.71
N LEU A 81 -16.37 14.34 1.19
CA LEU A 81 -16.22 15.70 0.68
C LEU A 81 -16.54 15.81 -0.82
N GLY A 82 -17.11 14.77 -1.45
CA GLY A 82 -17.46 14.79 -2.86
C GLY A 82 -18.39 15.95 -3.24
N ALA A 83 -19.28 16.37 -2.34
CA ALA A 83 -20.14 17.55 -2.53
C ALA A 83 -19.35 18.88 -2.56
N GLN A 84 -18.16 18.91 -1.96
CA GLN A 84 -17.26 20.07 -1.87
C GLN A 84 -16.17 20.04 -2.95
N TRP A 85 -16.34 19.25 -4.00
CA TRP A 85 -15.34 19.14 -5.06
C TRP A 85 -15.03 20.49 -5.72
N LEU A 86 -16.07 21.29 -6.02
CA LEU A 86 -15.90 22.62 -6.59
C LEU A 86 -15.15 23.56 -5.64
N GLU A 87 -15.46 23.51 -4.35
CA GLU A 87 -14.75 24.26 -3.32
C GLU A 87 -13.28 23.83 -3.22
N THR A 88 -13.01 22.53 -3.34
CA THR A 88 -11.66 21.96 -3.33
C THR A 88 -10.84 22.45 -4.51
N LYS A 89 -11.41 22.47 -5.72
CA LYS A 89 -10.72 23.04 -6.90
C LYS A 89 -10.40 24.51 -6.70
N LYS A 90 -11.35 25.29 -6.16
CA LYS A 90 -11.12 26.72 -5.91
C LYS A 90 -10.07 26.96 -4.81
N ALA A 91 -10.10 26.16 -3.74
CA ALA A 91 -9.10 26.20 -2.70
C ALA A 91 -7.71 25.79 -3.21
N TYR A 92 -7.64 24.91 -4.21
CA TYR A 92 -6.37 24.52 -4.84
C TYR A 92 -5.70 25.69 -5.58
N GLU A 93 -6.47 26.49 -6.32
CA GLU A 93 -5.99 27.75 -6.92
C GLU A 93 -5.45 28.70 -5.84
N GLN A 94 -6.23 28.91 -4.78
CA GLN A 94 -5.87 29.79 -3.67
C GLN A 94 -4.63 29.30 -2.93
N ALA A 95 -4.52 27.99 -2.70
CA ALA A 95 -3.36 27.36 -2.08
C ALA A 95 -2.11 27.54 -2.94
N ASN A 96 -2.22 27.45 -4.27
CA ASN A 96 -1.10 27.73 -5.18
C ASN A 96 -0.60 29.17 -5.00
N MET A 97 -1.52 30.14 -4.97
CA MET A 97 -1.17 31.55 -4.78
C MET A 97 -0.57 31.82 -3.39
N LEU A 98 -1.11 31.20 -2.34
CA LEU A 98 -0.56 31.29 -0.99
C LEU A 98 0.87 30.76 -0.90
N LEU A 99 1.19 29.71 -1.67
CA LEU A 99 2.50 29.08 -1.69
C LEU A 99 3.50 29.78 -2.63
N GLY A 100 3.10 30.88 -3.28
CA GLY A 100 3.97 31.70 -4.13
C GLY A 100 3.94 31.35 -5.62
N ASP A 101 2.81 30.82 -6.10
CA ASP A 101 2.58 30.43 -7.50
C ASP A 101 3.65 29.46 -8.04
N ILE A 102 3.58 28.22 -7.54
CA ILE A 102 4.62 27.23 -7.76
C ILE A 102 4.32 26.35 -8.99
N VAL A 103 5.38 25.78 -9.54
CA VAL A 103 5.26 24.66 -10.49
C VAL A 103 4.70 23.46 -9.73
N LYS A 104 3.58 22.91 -10.20
CA LYS A 104 2.85 21.84 -9.53
C LYS A 104 3.08 20.51 -10.24
N VAL A 105 3.94 19.69 -9.65
CA VAL A 105 4.19 18.29 -10.02
C VAL A 105 4.52 17.51 -8.74
N THR A 106 4.44 16.18 -8.73
CA THR A 106 4.87 15.42 -7.55
C THR A 106 6.29 15.80 -7.13
N PRO A 107 6.54 16.18 -5.86
CA PRO A 107 5.62 16.19 -4.72
C PRO A 107 4.87 17.53 -4.46
N THR A 108 5.27 18.64 -5.06
CA THR A 108 4.63 19.98 -4.88
C THR A 108 3.13 20.03 -5.17
N SER A 109 2.61 19.27 -6.15
CA SER A 109 1.16 19.20 -6.40
C SER A 109 0.39 18.60 -5.21
N LYS A 110 1.01 17.66 -4.48
CA LYS A 110 0.46 17.14 -3.22
C LYS A 110 0.45 18.23 -2.14
N VAL A 111 1.52 19.02 -2.03
CA VAL A 111 1.59 20.14 -1.06
C VAL A 111 0.43 21.10 -1.24
N VAL A 112 0.16 21.53 -2.48
CA VAL A 112 -0.97 22.40 -2.81
C VAL A 112 -2.30 21.70 -2.51
N GLY A 113 -2.43 20.42 -2.86
CA GLY A 113 -3.63 19.62 -2.60
C GLY A 113 -3.95 19.47 -1.11
N ASP A 114 -2.97 19.12 -0.30
CA ASP A 114 -3.11 18.95 1.14
C ASP A 114 -3.48 20.29 1.80
N LEU A 115 -2.85 21.40 1.38
CA LEU A 115 -3.21 22.74 1.87
C LEU A 115 -4.65 23.12 1.48
N ALA A 116 -5.06 22.84 0.24
CA ALA A 116 -6.42 23.11 -0.22
C ALA A 116 -7.47 22.34 0.60
N GLN A 117 -7.25 21.04 0.81
CA GLN A 117 -8.13 20.22 1.65
C GLN A 117 -8.17 20.69 3.09
N PHE A 118 -7.02 21.11 3.64
CA PHE A 118 -6.93 21.70 4.96
C PHE A 118 -7.75 22.99 5.07
N MET A 119 -7.65 23.87 4.07
CA MET A 119 -8.44 25.11 4.00
C MET A 119 -9.94 24.84 3.96
N VAL A 120 -10.39 23.93 3.09
CA VAL A 120 -11.81 23.57 2.95
C VAL A 120 -12.34 22.94 4.24
N SER A 121 -11.63 21.96 4.80
CA SER A 121 -12.05 21.24 6.01
C SER A 121 -12.17 22.16 7.22
N ASN A 122 -11.28 23.16 7.33
CA ASN A 122 -11.28 24.14 8.41
C ASN A 122 -12.02 25.45 8.09
N LYS A 123 -12.63 25.55 6.90
CA LYS A 123 -13.34 26.75 6.42
C LYS A 123 -12.49 28.03 6.49
N LEU A 124 -11.22 27.93 6.09
CA LEU A 124 -10.26 29.03 6.13
C LEU A 124 -10.22 29.80 4.81
N SER A 125 -10.29 31.13 4.88
CA SER A 125 -9.93 31.99 3.75
C SER A 125 -8.41 32.11 3.60
N PRO A 126 -7.90 32.50 2.42
CA PRO A 126 -6.46 32.71 2.22
C PRO A 126 -5.84 33.70 3.19
N GLU A 127 -6.55 34.79 3.50
CA GLU A 127 -6.10 35.82 4.44
C GLU A 127 -5.99 35.23 5.86
N GLN A 128 -6.99 34.44 6.28
CA GLN A 128 -6.96 33.78 7.57
C GLN A 128 -5.81 32.78 7.71
N VAL A 129 -5.43 32.10 6.62
CA VAL A 129 -4.27 31.21 6.60
C VAL A 129 -2.98 31.99 6.91
N VAL A 130 -2.79 33.16 6.32
CA VAL A 130 -1.59 33.99 6.54
C VAL A 130 -1.61 34.67 7.91
N ASP A 131 -2.77 35.16 8.34
CA ASP A 131 -2.92 35.84 9.63
C ASP A 131 -2.65 34.89 10.79
N LYS A 132 -3.28 33.72 10.75
CA LYS A 132 -3.20 32.68 11.79
C LYS A 132 -2.10 31.64 11.55
N ALA A 133 -1.20 31.84 10.58
CA ALA A 133 -0.16 30.88 10.24
C ALA A 133 0.68 30.43 11.45
N GLY A 134 0.87 31.30 12.45
CA GLY A 134 1.59 30.98 13.68
C GLY A 134 0.83 30.06 14.65
N GLU A 135 -0.47 29.86 14.47
CA GLU A 135 -1.37 29.08 15.35
C GLU A 135 -1.86 27.79 14.68
N LEU A 136 -1.86 27.74 13.34
CA LEU A 136 -2.36 26.61 12.57
C LEU A 136 -1.38 25.44 12.54
N ASP A 137 -1.92 24.23 12.63
CA ASP A 137 -1.18 22.98 12.42
C ASP A 137 -1.33 22.53 10.97
N PHE A 138 -0.43 23.01 10.10
CA PHE A 138 -0.44 22.68 8.68
C PHE A 138 -0.18 21.18 8.42
N PRO A 139 -0.60 20.65 7.26
CA PRO A 139 -0.21 19.32 6.81
C PRO A 139 1.32 19.17 6.73
N GLY A 140 1.83 17.95 6.97
CA GLY A 140 3.27 17.65 6.95
C GLY A 140 3.96 18.07 5.65
N SER A 141 3.33 17.81 4.51
CA SER A 141 3.83 18.18 3.18
C SER A 141 4.02 19.70 3.01
N VAL A 142 3.16 20.51 3.62
CA VAL A 142 3.27 21.98 3.63
C VAL A 142 4.44 22.42 4.49
N TYR A 143 4.65 21.79 5.64
CA TYR A 143 5.84 22.03 6.46
C TYR A 143 7.13 21.65 5.73
N GLU A 144 7.19 20.48 5.10
CA GLU A 144 8.34 20.01 4.31
C GLU A 144 8.67 21.01 3.18
N PHE A 145 7.65 21.49 2.46
CA PHE A 145 7.83 22.52 1.44
C PHE A 145 8.37 23.82 2.02
N LEU A 146 7.72 24.39 3.03
CA LEU A 146 8.13 25.66 3.63
C LEU A 146 9.51 25.56 4.29
N ALA A 147 9.85 24.42 4.88
CA ALA A 147 11.18 24.15 5.42
C ALA A 147 12.24 24.12 4.31
N GLY A 148 11.86 23.69 3.11
CA GLY A 148 12.71 23.59 1.92
C GLY A 148 13.29 22.22 1.68
N GLU A 149 12.64 21.18 2.22
CA GLU A 149 13.03 19.77 2.07
C GLU A 149 12.78 19.22 0.66
N ILE A 150 11.92 19.88 -0.12
CA ILE A 150 11.67 19.54 -1.53
C ILE A 150 12.31 20.52 -2.51
N GLY A 151 13.28 21.31 -2.05
CA GLY A 151 13.98 22.31 -2.85
C GLY A 151 13.43 23.72 -2.68
N GLN A 152 13.99 24.65 -3.46
CA GLN A 152 13.69 26.08 -3.39
C GLN A 152 12.74 26.46 -4.54
N PRO A 153 11.61 27.15 -4.28
CA PRO A 153 10.74 27.66 -5.34
C PRO A 153 11.41 28.78 -6.14
N SER A 154 11.07 28.91 -7.43
CA SER A 154 11.70 29.84 -8.37
C SER A 154 11.72 31.30 -7.92
N PHE A 155 10.69 31.72 -7.18
CA PHE A 155 10.50 33.09 -6.71
C PHE A 155 10.72 33.25 -5.20
N GLY A 156 11.33 32.25 -4.56
CA GLY A 156 11.46 32.23 -3.11
C GLY A 156 10.16 31.89 -2.39
N TYR A 157 10.21 31.84 -1.07
CA TYR A 157 9.04 31.46 -0.27
C TYR A 157 8.16 32.66 0.07
N PRO A 158 6.84 32.44 0.23
CA PRO A 158 5.91 33.47 0.67
C PRO A 158 6.18 33.86 2.13
N GLU A 159 6.49 35.13 2.38
CA GLU A 159 6.58 35.72 3.71
C GLU A 159 5.42 36.73 3.91
N PRO A 160 4.83 36.84 5.11
CA PRO A 160 5.26 36.24 6.38
C PRO A 160 4.77 34.79 6.61
N LEU A 161 4.11 34.17 5.63
CA LEU A 161 3.51 32.83 5.77
C LEU A 161 4.54 31.78 6.23
N ARG A 162 5.68 31.67 5.53
CA ARG A 162 6.74 30.71 5.88
C ARG A 162 7.25 30.92 7.29
N SER A 163 7.65 32.15 7.65
CA SER A 163 8.24 32.40 8.95
C SER A 163 7.26 32.19 10.09
N LYS A 164 5.99 32.56 9.92
CA LYS A 164 4.94 32.28 10.91
C LYS A 164 4.66 30.77 11.04
N ALA A 165 4.47 30.06 9.92
CA ALA A 165 4.13 28.64 9.93
C ALA A 165 5.25 27.77 10.51
N LEU A 166 6.50 28.04 10.13
CA LEU A 166 7.63 27.26 10.63
C LEU A 166 7.98 27.56 12.08
N ARG A 167 7.68 28.76 12.58
CA ARG A 167 8.11 29.19 13.92
C ARG A 167 9.63 28.97 14.06
N ASP A 168 10.06 28.12 14.98
CA ASP A 168 11.46 27.76 15.23
C ASP A 168 11.97 26.54 14.44
N ARG A 169 11.15 25.97 13.54
CA ARG A 169 11.55 24.82 12.71
C ARG A 169 12.69 25.19 11.77
N ARG A 170 13.53 24.18 11.47
CA ARG A 170 14.68 24.31 10.56
C ARG A 170 14.26 24.81 9.18
N LYS A 171 15.04 25.75 8.65
CA LYS A 171 14.94 26.25 7.28
C LYS A 171 16.17 25.79 6.49
N PHE A 172 15.93 25.03 5.44
CA PHE A 172 16.96 24.61 4.49
C PHE A 172 17.27 25.76 3.52
N ASP A 173 18.56 26.01 3.30
CA ASP A 173 19.12 27.07 2.44
C ASP A 173 19.87 26.52 1.21
N LYS A 174 20.02 25.19 1.13
CA LYS A 174 20.76 24.46 0.09
C LYS A 174 19.95 23.26 -0.38
N ARG A 175 20.44 22.60 -1.43
CA ARG A 175 19.84 21.36 -1.95
C ARG A 175 19.73 20.32 -0.82
N PRO A 176 18.52 19.79 -0.52
CA PRO A 176 18.27 18.90 0.63
C PRO A 176 19.22 17.71 0.74
N GLY A 177 19.56 17.08 -0.38
CA GLY A 177 20.49 15.95 -0.42
C GLY A 177 21.93 16.25 0.04
N LEU A 178 22.31 17.52 0.22
CA LEU A 178 23.61 17.90 0.83
C LEU A 178 23.60 17.78 2.36
N TYR A 179 22.43 17.58 2.96
CA TYR A 179 22.25 17.40 4.40
C TYR A 179 22.10 15.94 4.82
N LEU A 180 22.10 15.02 3.86
CA LEU A 180 22.01 13.60 4.12
C LEU A 180 23.42 13.01 4.21
N ASP A 181 23.61 12.11 5.16
CA ASP A 181 24.83 11.34 5.26
C ASP A 181 24.97 10.38 4.06
N PRO A 182 26.20 10.13 3.57
CA PRO A 182 26.42 9.11 2.55
C PRO A 182 25.94 7.73 3.00
N ILE A 183 25.30 7.00 2.09
CA ILE A 183 24.84 5.63 2.34
C ILE A 183 26.02 4.67 2.17
N ASP A 184 26.21 3.78 3.15
CA ASP A 184 27.13 2.65 3.06
C ASP A 184 26.47 1.48 2.31
N PHE A 185 26.69 1.44 0.99
CA PHE A 185 26.14 0.39 0.13
C PHE A 185 26.65 -1.01 0.46
N GLU A 186 27.89 -1.15 0.96
CA GLU A 186 28.45 -2.45 1.32
C GLU A 186 27.78 -3.03 2.56
N LYS A 187 27.47 -2.17 3.54
CA LYS A 187 26.66 -2.56 4.69
C LYS A 187 25.27 -3.00 4.26
N VAL A 188 24.59 -2.25 3.40
CA VAL A 188 23.24 -2.59 2.91
C VAL A 188 23.25 -3.90 2.13
N ARG A 189 24.25 -4.13 1.26
CA ARG A 189 24.43 -5.41 0.54
C ARG A 189 24.53 -6.60 1.49
N LYS A 190 25.32 -6.47 2.56
CA LYS A 190 25.46 -7.54 3.57
C LYS A 190 24.13 -7.81 4.27
N GLU A 191 23.44 -6.76 4.70
CA GLU A 191 22.13 -6.87 5.36
C GLU A 191 21.09 -7.60 4.49
N ILE A 192 20.96 -7.21 3.22
CA ILE A 192 20.02 -7.82 2.28
C ILE A 192 20.40 -9.27 2.00
N LYS A 193 21.68 -9.56 1.80
CA LYS A 193 22.18 -10.92 1.57
C LYS A 193 21.92 -11.82 2.78
N GLU A 194 22.11 -11.32 3.99
CA GLU A 194 21.87 -12.08 5.21
C GLU A 194 20.38 -12.36 5.43
N LYS A 195 19.55 -11.33 5.31
CA LYS A 195 18.11 -11.36 5.65
C LYS A 195 17.25 -11.99 4.56
N TYR A 196 17.52 -11.69 3.29
CA TYR A 196 16.67 -12.07 2.15
C TYR A 196 17.35 -13.01 1.16
N LYS A 197 18.61 -13.38 1.40
CA LYS A 197 19.44 -14.22 0.49
C LYS A 197 19.58 -13.65 -0.94
N SER A 198 19.21 -12.38 -1.14
CA SER A 198 19.39 -11.70 -2.41
C SER A 198 20.78 -11.07 -2.54
N THR A 199 21.28 -11.02 -3.77
CA THR A 199 22.54 -10.36 -4.13
C THR A 199 22.37 -9.39 -5.29
N SER A 200 21.12 -9.08 -5.68
CA SER A 200 20.83 -8.20 -6.81
C SER A 200 21.04 -6.73 -6.44
N GLU A 201 21.68 -5.98 -7.33
CA GLU A 201 21.79 -4.52 -7.20
C GLU A 201 20.42 -3.83 -7.25
N THR A 202 19.46 -4.43 -7.96
CA THR A 202 18.09 -3.93 -8.00
C THR A 202 17.42 -4.01 -6.62
N ASP A 203 17.72 -5.06 -5.85
CA ASP A 203 17.17 -5.22 -4.50
C ASP A 203 17.82 -4.25 -3.52
N VAL A 204 19.13 -4.04 -3.64
CA VAL A 204 19.86 -3.01 -2.88
C VAL A 204 19.26 -1.62 -3.14
N ALA A 205 19.08 -1.25 -4.41
CA ALA A 205 18.46 0.02 -4.77
C ALA A 205 17.01 0.13 -4.27
N SER A 206 16.22 -0.94 -4.40
CA SER A 206 14.82 -0.96 -3.96
C SER A 206 14.69 -0.82 -2.45
N TYR A 207 15.54 -1.49 -1.68
CA TYR A 207 15.59 -1.38 -0.22
C TYR A 207 16.00 0.03 0.23
N ILE A 208 16.98 0.64 -0.45
CA ILE A 208 17.40 2.02 -0.13
C ILE A 208 16.30 3.03 -0.45
N MET A 209 15.60 2.88 -1.59
CA MET A 209 14.54 3.81 -1.99
C MET A 209 13.26 3.63 -1.17
N PHE A 210 12.87 2.39 -0.86
CA PHE A 210 11.59 2.06 -0.24
C PHE A 210 11.72 0.90 0.76
N GLN A 211 12.55 1.07 1.79
CA GLN A 211 12.88 0.03 2.77
C GLN A 211 11.66 -0.79 3.21
N LYS A 212 10.67 -0.14 3.81
CA LYS A 212 9.47 -0.82 4.33
C LYS A 212 8.67 -1.56 3.24
N VAL A 213 8.52 -0.95 2.06
CA VAL A 213 7.81 -1.57 0.93
C VAL A 213 8.57 -2.80 0.44
N PHE A 214 9.89 -2.73 0.38
CA PHE A 214 10.73 -3.89 0.02
C PHE A 214 10.60 -5.01 1.06
N GLU A 215 10.62 -4.69 2.36
CA GLU A 215 10.44 -5.70 3.40
C GLU A 215 9.07 -6.38 3.33
N ASP A 216 8.01 -5.60 3.11
CA ASP A 216 6.66 -6.11 2.97
C ASP A 216 6.50 -6.92 1.66
N TYR A 217 7.14 -6.50 0.57
CA TYR A 217 7.24 -7.28 -0.67
C TYR A 217 7.96 -8.61 -0.47
N GLN A 218 9.08 -8.65 0.25
CA GLN A 218 9.79 -9.89 0.56
C GLN A 218 8.92 -10.84 1.41
N LYS A 219 8.17 -10.31 2.40
CA LYS A 219 7.19 -11.10 3.16
C LYS A 219 6.07 -11.64 2.27
N PHE A 220 5.61 -10.83 1.32
CA PHE A 220 4.60 -11.22 0.35
C PHE A 220 5.11 -12.37 -0.54
N ILE A 221 6.30 -12.24 -1.12
CA ILE A 221 6.92 -13.30 -1.94
C ILE A 221 7.16 -14.57 -1.13
N ALA A 222 7.62 -14.47 0.12
CA ALA A 222 7.81 -15.64 0.98
C ALA A 222 6.49 -16.38 1.28
N THR A 223 5.36 -15.67 1.28
CA THR A 223 4.04 -16.24 1.58
C THR A 223 3.34 -16.77 0.34
N TYR A 224 3.37 -16.03 -0.77
CA TYR A 224 2.56 -16.29 -1.96
C TYR A 224 3.38 -16.69 -3.19
N GLY A 225 4.70 -16.55 -3.15
CA GLY A 225 5.56 -16.71 -4.32
C GLY A 225 5.44 -15.53 -5.29
N ASP A 226 6.00 -15.71 -6.49
CA ASP A 226 5.89 -14.72 -7.56
C ASP A 226 4.52 -14.83 -8.25
N LEU A 227 3.68 -13.83 -8.03
CA LEU A 227 2.36 -13.74 -8.66
C LEU A 227 2.36 -13.00 -9.99
N SER A 228 3.50 -12.48 -10.45
CA SER A 228 3.59 -11.73 -11.72
C SER A 228 3.32 -12.60 -12.96
N VAL A 229 3.49 -13.92 -12.82
CA VAL A 229 3.18 -14.93 -13.83
C VAL A 229 1.69 -15.23 -13.96
N LEU A 230 0.85 -14.75 -13.02
CA LEU A 230 -0.59 -14.96 -13.09
C LEU A 230 -1.22 -14.09 -14.18
N PRO A 231 -2.13 -14.65 -15.00
CA PRO A 231 -2.95 -13.82 -15.87
C PRO A 231 -3.74 -12.80 -15.03
N THR A 232 -3.78 -11.53 -15.48
CA THR A 232 -4.41 -10.42 -14.73
C THR A 232 -5.83 -10.74 -14.24
N LYS A 233 -6.62 -11.47 -15.04
CA LYS A 233 -7.96 -11.93 -14.65
C LYS A 233 -7.95 -12.67 -13.31
N PHE A 234 -7.02 -13.61 -13.14
CA PHE A 234 -6.90 -14.47 -11.96
C PHE A 234 -6.08 -13.84 -10.84
N PHE A 235 -5.28 -12.83 -11.15
CA PHE A 235 -4.66 -11.97 -10.15
C PHE A 235 -5.69 -11.07 -9.45
N LEU A 236 -6.62 -10.49 -10.20
CA LEU A 236 -7.62 -9.57 -9.67
C LEU A 236 -8.90 -10.25 -9.16
N ASN A 237 -9.23 -11.44 -9.68
CA ASN A 237 -10.45 -12.16 -9.34
C ASN A 237 -10.17 -13.64 -9.13
N LYS A 238 -10.96 -14.28 -8.26
CA LYS A 238 -10.95 -15.75 -8.17
C LYS A 238 -11.53 -16.37 -9.46
N PRO A 239 -11.05 -17.55 -9.88
CA PRO A 239 -11.67 -18.30 -10.97
C PRO A 239 -13.13 -18.67 -10.65
N GLU A 240 -13.90 -19.00 -11.68
CA GLU A 240 -15.22 -19.62 -11.50
C GLU A 240 -15.09 -21.11 -11.12
N ILE A 241 -16.11 -21.67 -10.47
CA ILE A 241 -16.12 -23.10 -10.14
C ILE A 241 -16.18 -23.89 -11.44
N GLY A 242 -15.24 -24.80 -11.63
CA GLY A 242 -15.05 -25.60 -12.84
C GLY A 242 -14.24 -24.92 -13.93
N GLU A 243 -13.81 -23.67 -13.75
CA GLU A 243 -12.95 -22.97 -14.70
C GLU A 243 -11.52 -23.48 -14.59
N GLU A 244 -10.98 -23.95 -15.72
CA GLU A 244 -9.58 -24.34 -15.87
C GLU A 244 -8.78 -23.19 -16.47
N PHE A 245 -7.58 -22.96 -15.95
CA PHE A 245 -6.64 -21.99 -16.48
C PHE A 245 -5.20 -22.47 -16.31
N HIS A 246 -4.32 -21.90 -17.12
CA HIS A 246 -2.92 -22.28 -17.19
C HIS A 246 -2.02 -21.13 -16.72
N ILE A 247 -1.01 -21.46 -15.93
CA ILE A 247 0.04 -20.54 -15.48
C ILE A 247 1.36 -21.05 -16.04
N GLU A 248 2.01 -20.25 -16.88
CA GLU A 248 3.37 -20.54 -17.35
C GLU A 248 4.36 -19.96 -16.34
N LEU A 249 5.09 -20.83 -15.62
CA LEU A 249 6.10 -20.40 -14.66
C LEU A 249 7.40 -20.03 -15.36
N GLU A 250 7.83 -20.90 -16.27
CA GLU A 250 9.03 -20.78 -17.10
C GLU A 250 8.77 -21.55 -18.41
N GLN A 251 9.62 -21.35 -19.41
CA GLN A 251 9.51 -22.06 -20.68
C GLN A 251 9.45 -23.58 -20.47
N GLY A 252 8.32 -24.19 -20.84
CA GLY A 252 8.08 -25.63 -20.71
C GLY A 252 7.57 -26.10 -19.34
N LYS A 253 7.36 -25.20 -18.37
CA LYS A 253 6.75 -25.50 -17.07
C LYS A 253 5.41 -24.78 -16.93
N VAL A 254 4.34 -25.52 -17.18
CA VAL A 254 2.96 -25.01 -17.10
C VAL A 254 2.24 -25.70 -15.94
N LEU A 255 1.58 -24.90 -15.10
CA LEU A 255 0.63 -25.39 -14.12
C LEU A 255 -0.78 -25.29 -14.70
N ILE A 256 -1.52 -26.39 -14.66
CA ILE A 256 -2.94 -26.45 -15.02
C ILE A 256 -3.72 -26.44 -13.72
N LEU A 257 -4.51 -25.39 -13.49
CA LEU A 257 -5.33 -25.25 -12.31
C LEU A 257 -6.80 -25.22 -12.67
N LYS A 258 -7.62 -25.87 -11.84
CA LYS A 258 -9.07 -25.79 -11.93
C LYS A 258 -9.69 -25.73 -10.55
N MET A 259 -10.48 -24.68 -10.27
CA MET A 259 -11.17 -24.59 -8.98
C MET A 259 -12.37 -25.54 -8.99
N LEU A 260 -12.42 -26.50 -8.07
CA LEU A 260 -13.48 -27.51 -8.03
C LEU A 260 -14.64 -27.12 -7.12
N ALA A 261 -14.34 -26.54 -5.96
CA ALA A 261 -15.35 -26.12 -5.00
C ALA A 261 -14.75 -25.15 -3.96
N VAL A 262 -15.62 -24.36 -3.34
CA VAL A 262 -15.32 -23.60 -2.13
C VAL A 262 -16.22 -24.15 -1.02
N GLY A 263 -15.60 -24.63 0.05
CA GLY A 263 -16.29 -25.16 1.23
C GLY A 263 -17.05 -24.09 2.02
N PRO A 264 -17.90 -24.53 2.95
CA PRO A 264 -18.55 -23.62 3.89
C PRO A 264 -17.51 -22.89 4.76
N LEU A 265 -17.93 -21.76 5.33
CA LEU A 265 -17.13 -21.08 6.35
C LEU A 265 -17.05 -21.97 7.59
N SER A 266 -15.85 -22.13 8.13
CA SER A 266 -15.65 -22.72 9.45
C SER A 266 -15.92 -21.67 10.52
N ASP A 267 -16.96 -21.88 11.33
CA ASP A 267 -17.30 -20.97 12.44
C ASP A 267 -16.20 -20.91 13.52
N GLU A 268 -15.38 -21.96 13.63
CA GLU A 268 -14.29 -22.04 14.60
C GLU A 268 -13.03 -21.28 14.16
N THR A 269 -12.70 -21.31 12.86
CA THR A 269 -11.43 -20.77 12.34
C THR A 269 -11.61 -19.52 11.49
N GLY A 270 -12.83 -19.23 11.02
CA GLY A 270 -13.08 -18.18 10.03
C GLY A 270 -12.51 -18.48 8.64
N GLN A 271 -12.12 -19.74 8.38
CA GLN A 271 -11.52 -20.17 7.12
C GLN A 271 -12.51 -20.94 6.24
N ARG A 272 -12.22 -20.98 4.94
CA ARG A 272 -12.86 -21.86 3.96
C ARG A 272 -11.83 -22.81 3.36
N GLU A 273 -12.20 -24.07 3.19
CA GLU A 273 -11.42 -25.00 2.39
C GLU A 273 -11.74 -24.80 0.91
N VAL A 274 -10.72 -24.54 0.10
CA VAL A 274 -10.85 -24.42 -1.36
C VAL A 274 -10.24 -25.64 -2.02
N PHE A 275 -11.03 -26.32 -2.83
CA PHE A 275 -10.65 -27.52 -3.56
C PHE A 275 -10.19 -27.11 -4.96
N TYR A 276 -8.96 -27.46 -5.31
CA TYR A 276 -8.38 -27.24 -6.63
C TYR A 276 -7.91 -28.56 -7.23
N GLU A 277 -7.99 -28.68 -8.55
CA GLU A 277 -7.18 -29.63 -9.30
C GLU A 277 -5.93 -28.91 -9.77
N LEU A 278 -4.75 -29.48 -9.51
CA LEU A 278 -3.46 -29.00 -9.96
C LEU A 278 -2.78 -30.12 -10.74
N ASN A 279 -2.62 -29.94 -12.06
CA ASN A 279 -2.04 -30.94 -12.97
C ASN A 279 -2.72 -32.32 -12.85
N GLY A 280 -4.05 -32.34 -12.68
CA GLY A 280 -4.84 -33.56 -12.52
C GLY A 280 -4.93 -34.11 -11.09
N GLU A 281 -4.21 -33.53 -10.12
CA GLU A 281 -4.29 -33.93 -8.71
C GLU A 281 -5.17 -32.98 -7.90
N VAL A 282 -6.11 -33.53 -7.13
CA VAL A 282 -6.93 -32.74 -6.22
C VAL A 282 -6.10 -32.30 -5.00
N ARG A 283 -6.14 -31.00 -4.71
CA ARG A 283 -5.51 -30.33 -3.59
C ARG A 283 -6.57 -29.54 -2.82
N VAL A 284 -6.40 -29.46 -1.50
CA VAL A 284 -7.24 -28.65 -0.62
C VAL A 284 -6.37 -27.59 0.02
N VAL A 285 -6.82 -26.35 0.00
CA VAL A 285 -6.11 -25.21 0.59
C VAL A 285 -7.07 -24.44 1.47
N SER A 286 -6.69 -24.19 2.73
CA SER A 286 -7.47 -23.37 3.66
C SER A 286 -7.18 -21.89 3.42
N VAL A 287 -8.23 -21.08 3.31
CA VAL A 287 -8.15 -19.64 3.02
C VAL A 287 -8.98 -18.87 4.05
N ASP A 288 -8.39 -17.84 4.66
CA ASP A 288 -9.09 -16.93 5.58
C ASP A 288 -10.18 -16.13 4.85
N ASP A 289 -11.42 -16.14 5.36
CA ASP A 289 -12.51 -15.31 4.83
C ASP A 289 -12.54 -13.95 5.56
N LYS A 290 -11.99 -12.92 4.92
CA LYS A 290 -11.93 -11.56 5.49
C LYS A 290 -13.28 -10.84 5.57
N ASN A 291 -14.31 -11.34 4.89
CA ASN A 291 -15.66 -10.76 4.89
C ASN A 291 -16.60 -11.48 5.86
N ALA A 292 -16.20 -12.66 6.34
CA ALA A 292 -16.88 -13.31 7.42
C ALA A 292 -16.78 -12.38 8.64
N SER A 293 -17.91 -11.76 8.99
CA SER A 293 -18.15 -11.17 10.30
C SER A 293 -18.28 -12.31 11.31
N VAL A 294 -17.23 -13.11 11.43
CA VAL A 294 -17.10 -13.94 12.61
C VAL A 294 -16.82 -12.93 13.71
N GLU A 295 -17.54 -13.02 14.83
CA GLU A 295 -17.02 -12.57 16.13
C GLU A 295 -15.76 -13.38 16.51
N SER A 296 -14.91 -13.74 15.55
CA SER A 296 -13.57 -14.22 15.81
C SER A 296 -12.79 -12.99 16.19
N THR A 297 -12.37 -12.99 17.43
CA THR A 297 -11.29 -12.15 17.90
C THR A 297 -10.08 -12.46 17.01
N SER A 298 -9.92 -11.72 15.91
CA SER A 298 -8.72 -11.79 15.07
C SER A 298 -7.54 -11.41 15.95
N ARG A 299 -6.70 -12.40 16.26
CA ARG A 299 -5.53 -12.23 17.13
C ARG A 299 -4.34 -11.86 16.24
N PRO A 300 -3.48 -10.90 16.67
CA PRO A 300 -2.22 -10.66 16.00
C PRO A 300 -1.42 -11.96 15.91
N LYS A 301 -0.74 -12.23 14.80
CA LYS A 301 0.18 -13.38 14.71
C LYS A 301 1.55 -13.03 15.30
N ALA A 302 2.19 -14.00 15.93
CA ALA A 302 3.57 -13.88 16.38
C ALA A 302 4.51 -13.77 15.18
N ASP A 303 5.42 -12.80 15.19
CA ASP A 303 6.47 -12.66 14.18
C ASP A 303 7.54 -13.76 14.40
N PRO A 304 7.78 -14.67 13.44
CA PRO A 304 8.80 -15.71 13.58
C PRO A 304 10.23 -15.16 13.77
N GLY A 305 10.49 -13.92 13.36
CA GLY A 305 11.76 -13.24 13.56
C GLY A 305 11.95 -12.61 14.95
N ASP A 306 10.87 -12.49 15.74
CA ASP A 306 10.90 -11.89 17.06
C ASP A 306 10.81 -12.95 18.17
N SER A 307 11.97 -13.34 18.70
CA SER A 307 12.09 -14.33 19.79
C SER A 307 11.30 -14.00 21.06
N SER A 308 10.89 -12.74 21.24
CA SER A 308 10.09 -12.32 22.39
C SER A 308 8.61 -12.70 22.25
N GLN A 309 8.13 -13.01 21.03
CA GLN A 309 6.73 -13.32 20.77
C GLN A 309 6.49 -14.83 20.84
N ILE A 310 5.54 -15.24 21.68
CA ILE A 310 5.10 -16.63 21.78
C ILE A 310 3.82 -16.80 20.96
N GLY A 311 3.92 -17.51 19.85
CA GLY A 311 2.77 -17.88 19.01
C GLY A 311 2.17 -19.23 19.39
N ALA A 312 0.90 -19.45 19.07
CA ALA A 312 0.25 -20.74 19.15
C ALA A 312 0.87 -21.71 18.12
N PRO A 313 1.32 -22.91 18.53
CA PRO A 313 2.00 -23.85 17.63
C PRO A 313 1.06 -24.45 16.58
N MET A 314 -0.25 -24.47 16.87
CA MET A 314 -1.30 -24.98 15.99
C MET A 314 -2.64 -24.34 16.38
N ALA A 315 -3.66 -24.54 15.54
CA ALA A 315 -5.02 -24.13 15.88
C ALA A 315 -5.61 -25.03 16.99
N GLY A 316 -6.37 -24.44 17.92
CA GLY A 316 -6.98 -25.15 19.04
C GLY A 316 -7.69 -24.21 20.01
N VAL A 317 -8.19 -24.74 21.12
CA VAL A 317 -8.86 -23.98 22.19
C VAL A 317 -7.97 -23.91 23.42
N VAL A 318 -7.79 -22.73 24.00
CA VAL A 318 -7.04 -22.54 25.24
C VAL A 318 -7.83 -23.15 26.40
N VAL A 319 -7.34 -24.25 26.96
CA VAL A 319 -8.01 -24.93 28.09
C VAL A 319 -7.56 -24.39 29.44
N GLU A 320 -6.33 -23.87 29.52
CA GLU A 320 -5.75 -23.37 30.77
C GLU A 320 -4.71 -22.29 30.46
N VAL A 321 -4.72 -21.18 31.19
CA VAL A 321 -3.66 -20.15 31.12
C VAL A 321 -2.87 -20.14 32.43
N ARG A 322 -1.60 -20.55 32.38
CA ARG A 322 -0.75 -20.74 33.57
C ARG A 322 0.10 -19.52 33.91
N ALA A 323 0.46 -18.73 32.90
CA ALA A 323 1.18 -17.48 33.10
C ALA A 323 0.24 -16.31 33.39
N LYS A 324 0.67 -15.36 34.22
CA LYS A 324 -0.06 -14.11 34.48
C LYS A 324 0.70 -12.93 33.89
N GLU A 325 -0.03 -11.91 33.48
CA GLU A 325 0.60 -10.65 33.04
C GLU A 325 1.57 -10.14 34.12
N GLY A 326 2.82 -9.90 33.73
CA GLY A 326 3.88 -9.47 34.64
C GLY A 326 4.56 -10.56 35.46
N SER A 327 4.24 -11.84 35.30
CA SER A 327 4.95 -12.93 36.00
C SER A 327 6.33 -13.20 35.38
N GLU A 328 7.30 -13.53 36.22
CA GLU A 328 8.59 -14.07 35.76
C GLU A 328 8.44 -15.55 35.38
N VAL A 329 9.00 -15.91 34.23
CA VAL A 329 9.03 -17.28 33.70
C VAL A 329 10.46 -17.64 33.30
N LYS A 330 10.82 -18.91 33.44
CA LYS A 330 12.07 -19.48 32.94
C LYS A 330 11.83 -20.14 31.58
N LYS A 331 12.90 -20.26 30.78
CA LYS A 331 12.84 -21.04 29.53
C LYS A 331 12.26 -22.44 29.80
N GLY A 332 11.23 -22.80 29.05
CA GLY A 332 10.53 -24.08 29.16
C GLY A 332 9.38 -24.10 30.16
N ASP A 333 9.16 -23.03 30.94
CA ASP A 333 8.00 -22.96 31.83
C ASP A 333 6.69 -22.89 31.02
N PRO A 334 5.62 -23.56 31.49
CA PRO A 334 4.36 -23.62 30.77
C PRO A 334 3.63 -22.27 30.84
N ILE A 335 3.22 -21.74 29.69
CA ILE A 335 2.48 -20.47 29.55
C ILE A 335 0.98 -20.74 29.47
N ALA A 336 0.58 -21.65 28.59
CA ALA A 336 -0.82 -22.01 28.35
C ALA A 336 -0.92 -23.46 27.88
N VAL A 337 -2.10 -24.05 28.01
CA VAL A 337 -2.43 -25.37 27.47
C VAL A 337 -3.50 -25.20 26.40
N LEU A 338 -3.27 -25.77 25.22
CA LEU A 338 -4.21 -25.79 24.11
C LEU A 338 -4.79 -27.20 23.95
N SER A 339 -6.06 -27.29 23.58
CA SER A 339 -6.70 -28.54 23.16
C SER A 339 -7.04 -28.47 21.68
N ALA A 340 -6.57 -29.46 20.92
CA ALA A 340 -6.89 -29.63 19.51
C ALA A 340 -7.11 -31.11 19.23
N MET A 341 -8.20 -31.46 18.53
CA MET A 341 -8.52 -32.85 18.17
C MET A 341 -8.52 -33.83 19.37
N LYS A 342 -9.00 -33.40 20.55
CA LYS A 342 -8.99 -34.14 21.83
C LYS A 342 -7.60 -34.44 22.40
N MET A 343 -6.57 -33.74 21.92
CA MET A 343 -5.21 -33.78 22.47
C MET A 343 -4.87 -32.44 23.11
N GLU A 344 -4.33 -32.49 24.33
CA GLU A 344 -3.81 -31.31 25.03
C GLU A 344 -2.32 -31.12 24.74
N MET A 345 -1.91 -29.87 24.49
CA MET A 345 -0.54 -29.48 24.21
C MET A 345 -0.15 -28.27 25.05
N VAL A 346 1.03 -28.33 25.66
CA VAL A 346 1.56 -27.25 26.50
C VAL A 346 2.39 -26.29 25.66
N VAL A 347 2.00 -25.02 25.65
CA VAL A 347 2.79 -23.91 25.10
C VAL A 347 3.78 -23.46 26.16
N SER A 348 5.08 -23.44 25.84
CA SER A 348 6.16 -23.16 26.80
C SER A 348 6.92 -21.88 26.46
N ALA A 349 7.54 -21.25 27.46
CA ALA A 349 8.34 -20.04 27.29
C ALA A 349 9.61 -20.31 26.45
N SER A 350 9.86 -19.49 25.42
CA SER A 350 11.02 -19.61 24.53
C SER A 350 12.34 -19.22 25.22
N HIS A 351 12.28 -18.30 26.19
CA HIS A 351 13.40 -17.85 27.01
C HIS A 351 12.91 -17.38 28.39
N SER A 352 13.85 -17.15 29.31
CA SER A 352 13.53 -16.56 30.62
C SER A 352 13.22 -15.06 30.49
N GLY A 353 12.29 -14.55 31.28
CA GLY A 353 11.90 -13.15 31.22
C GLY A 353 10.58 -12.86 31.94
N LYS A 354 10.04 -11.67 31.70
CA LYS A 354 8.77 -11.23 32.26
C LYS A 354 7.68 -11.28 31.20
N VAL A 355 6.57 -11.95 31.51
CA VAL A 355 5.41 -12.01 30.62
C VAL A 355 4.78 -10.63 30.50
N SER A 356 4.47 -10.25 29.27
CA SER A 356 3.84 -8.99 28.89
C SER A 356 2.87 -9.23 27.74
N ASP A 357 1.82 -8.42 27.64
CA ASP A 357 0.87 -8.43 26.55
C ASP A 357 0.21 -9.81 26.31
N LEU A 358 -0.26 -10.46 27.40
CA LEU A 358 -1.02 -11.71 27.32
C LEU A 358 -2.36 -11.50 26.60
N LYS A 359 -2.49 -12.11 25.41
CA LYS A 359 -3.60 -11.90 24.47
C LYS A 359 -4.67 -12.99 24.48
N VAL A 360 -4.50 -14.02 25.30
CA VAL A 360 -5.41 -15.17 25.36
C VAL A 360 -6.02 -15.35 26.76
N LYS A 361 -7.22 -15.91 26.79
CA LYS A 361 -7.93 -16.34 28.01
C LYS A 361 -8.39 -17.78 27.87
N GLU A 362 -8.72 -18.42 28.99
CA GLU A 362 -9.33 -19.75 28.97
C GLU A 362 -10.65 -19.73 28.19
N GLY A 363 -10.85 -20.72 27.33
CA GLY A 363 -11.97 -20.82 26.40
C GLY A 363 -11.73 -20.13 25.04
N ASP A 364 -10.63 -19.40 24.85
CA ASP A 364 -10.35 -18.75 23.57
C ASP A 364 -9.95 -19.76 22.49
N SER A 365 -10.56 -19.65 21.31
CA SER A 365 -10.06 -20.31 20.09
C SER A 365 -8.86 -19.54 19.53
N VAL A 366 -7.78 -20.23 19.22
CA VAL A 366 -6.57 -19.68 18.59
C VAL A 366 -6.28 -20.41 17.28
N ALA A 367 -5.81 -19.68 16.27
CA ALA A 367 -5.27 -20.24 15.05
C ALA A 367 -3.75 -20.47 15.16
N GLY A 368 -3.19 -21.22 14.21
CA GLY A 368 -1.74 -21.39 14.13
C GLY A 368 -1.01 -20.04 13.99
N SER A 369 0.02 -19.86 14.81
CA SER A 369 0.82 -18.64 14.96
C SER A 369 0.13 -17.45 15.62
N ASP A 370 -1.09 -17.57 16.15
CA ASP A 370 -1.71 -16.48 16.92
C ASP A 370 -0.87 -16.14 18.15
N LEU A 371 -0.65 -14.86 18.39
CA LEU A 371 0.15 -14.36 19.51
C LEU A 371 -0.56 -14.69 20.83
N ILE A 372 0.12 -15.46 21.67
CA ILE A 372 -0.31 -15.83 23.02
C ILE A 372 0.14 -14.74 24.01
N CYS A 373 1.44 -14.42 24.02
CA CYS A 373 2.01 -13.36 24.85
C CYS A 373 3.37 -12.92 24.32
N LYS A 374 3.93 -11.87 24.91
CA LYS A 374 5.33 -11.46 24.75
C LYS A 374 6.12 -11.73 26.02
N ILE A 375 7.37 -12.14 25.89
CA ILE A 375 8.30 -12.29 27.00
C ILE A 375 9.37 -11.19 26.87
N ALA A 376 9.32 -10.19 27.74
CA ALA A 376 10.38 -9.20 27.82
C ALA A 376 11.63 -9.88 28.42
N LYS A 377 12.76 -9.82 27.70
CA LYS A 377 14.03 -10.34 28.19
C LYS A 377 14.42 -9.60 29.47
N SER A 378 14.70 -10.36 30.53
CA SER A 378 15.28 -9.86 31.78
C SER A 378 16.79 -9.75 31.72
#